data_AF-K2CC76-F1
#
_entry.id   AF-K2CC76-F1
#
_cell.length_a   1.000
_cell.length_b   1.000
_cell.length_c   1.000
_cell.angle_alpha   90.00
_cell.angle_beta   90.00
_cell.angle_gamma   90.00
#
_symmetry.space_group_name_H-M   'P 1'
#
loop_
_entity.id
_entity.type
_entity.pdbx_description
1 polymer ?
#
loop_
_entity_poly.entity_id
_entity_poly.type
_entity_poly.pdbx_seq_one_letter_code
_entity_poly.pdbx_strand_id
1 'polypeptide(L)'
;MVQNKLGLAYGVIIVVFTLLVSILFFENPGTNDVGIWLSWVANVTQYSLVEGYALNGADYPPFSSLILFWVGHIANSLHVDLFLAIKYSLLVTLCATSIVFYFWTRQLLLTIMFHFALLLSSVGLGYLDIYFVPWLIFAFWALQKNRWLLFTLSLSIAILIKWQALIFLPFVCLYFLQIDRPTQWRSIPLRRIVWQVFIPAVTLAVLALVWFGPEVINAFLRATTGHHYLSANALNMNWIITYILHTFLPTLYGVDMKIIQLPQTAVLYTVIKNVFIIAYTLVFLKFCLVKKTYENLLVYSVLGSSAYFMMNTGTHENHLFIAVILASFLAAIQTHYRPLFIIAALSMNINLAIFYFGTLFVTDKIGPLPMTVAFALLNSVIFLLFYYFVMSQDFIKTVKKLWQQ
;
A
#
# COMPACT_ATOMS: atom_id res chain seq x y z
N MET A 1 0.01 -42.72 1.38
CA MET A 1 -0.64 -42.20 2.61
C MET A 1 0.34 -41.55 3.59
N VAL A 2 1.55 -42.10 3.80
CA VAL A 2 2.57 -41.52 4.70
C VAL A 2 3.10 -40.14 4.24
N GLN A 3 3.37 -39.95 2.94
CA GLN A 3 3.81 -38.66 2.39
C GLN A 3 2.80 -37.51 2.61
N ASN A 4 1.49 -37.79 2.55
CA ASN A 4 0.46 -36.77 2.81
C ASN A 4 0.39 -36.38 4.29
N LYS A 5 0.64 -37.31 5.22
CA LYS A 5 0.67 -37.04 6.66
C LYS A 5 1.88 -36.18 7.05
N LEU A 6 3.05 -36.46 6.48
CA LEU A 6 4.26 -35.67 6.67
C LEU A 6 4.07 -34.23 6.18
N GLY A 7 3.54 -34.04 4.97
CA GLY A 7 3.27 -32.71 4.43
C GLY A 7 2.31 -31.88 5.30
N LEU A 8 1.28 -32.50 5.87
CA LEU A 8 0.36 -31.83 6.79
C LEU A 8 1.05 -31.43 8.09
N ALA A 9 1.85 -32.32 8.69
CA ALA A 9 2.57 -32.02 9.93
C ALA A 9 3.55 -30.85 9.76
N TYR A 10 4.34 -30.83 8.68
CA TYR A 10 5.24 -29.70 8.38
C TYR A 10 4.46 -28.41 8.16
N GLY A 11 3.32 -28.46 7.46
CA GLY A 11 2.46 -27.30 7.27
C GLY A 11 1.97 -26.71 8.58
N VAL A 12 1.50 -27.56 9.51
CA VAL A 12 1.06 -27.13 10.85
C VAL A 12 2.20 -26.51 11.65
N ILE A 13 3.38 -27.15 11.67
CA ILE A 13 4.55 -26.62 12.39
C ILE A 13 4.93 -25.23 11.89
N ILE A 14 4.96 -25.03 10.57
CA ILE A 14 5.33 -23.73 10.00
C ILE A 14 4.28 -22.66 10.33
N VAL A 15 2.98 -22.99 10.26
CA VAL A 15 1.91 -22.06 10.66
C VAL A 15 2.02 -21.68 12.13
N VAL A 16 2.24 -22.65 13.02
CA VAL A 16 2.44 -22.38 14.46
C VAL A 16 3.66 -21.50 14.67
N PHE A 17 4.78 -21.79 14.00
CA PHE A 17 5.99 -20.97 14.06
C PHE A 17 5.73 -19.53 13.60
N THR A 18 5.02 -19.33 12.48
CA THR A 18 4.64 -17.99 11.99
C THR A 18 3.81 -17.22 13.02
N LEU A 19 2.84 -17.87 13.67
CA LEU A 19 2.03 -17.25 14.72
C LEU A 19 2.88 -16.90 15.95
N LEU A 20 3.77 -17.79 16.38
CA LEU A 20 4.67 -17.52 17.50
C LEU A 20 5.57 -16.32 17.22
N VAL A 21 6.19 -16.26 16.04
CA VAL A 21 7.00 -15.09 15.64
C VAL A 21 6.17 -13.81 15.64
N SER A 22 4.89 -13.88 15.23
CA SER A 22 4.01 -12.71 15.25
C SER A 22 3.72 -12.20 16.65
N ILE A 23 3.56 -13.12 17.61
CA ILE A 23 3.34 -12.80 19.01
C ILE A 23 4.57 -12.14 19.64
N LEU A 24 5.79 -12.48 19.21
CA LEU A 24 7.03 -11.83 19.70
C LEU A 24 7.04 -10.30 19.44
N PHE A 25 6.25 -9.81 18.49
CA PHE A 25 6.14 -8.39 18.19
C PHE A 25 5.07 -7.64 19.01
N PHE A 26 4.34 -8.32 19.91
CA PHE A 26 3.27 -7.70 20.70
C PHE A 26 3.76 -6.63 21.66
N GLU A 27 4.89 -6.89 22.33
CA GLU A 27 5.47 -5.97 23.32
C GLU A 27 6.18 -4.78 22.67
N ASN A 28 6.31 -4.77 21.34
CA ASN A 28 6.92 -3.64 20.65
C ASN A 28 5.97 -2.42 20.73
N PRO A 29 6.43 -1.27 21.27
CA PRO A 29 5.60 -0.07 21.39
C PRO A 29 5.11 0.47 20.04
N GLY A 30 5.75 0.08 18.94
CA GLY A 30 5.42 0.48 17.58
C GLY A 30 5.99 1.85 17.22
N THR A 31 5.31 2.55 16.31
CA THR A 31 5.68 3.92 15.90
C THR A 31 5.01 4.98 16.76
N ASN A 32 5.39 6.24 16.56
CA ASN A 32 4.70 7.38 17.15
C ASN A 32 3.20 7.44 16.76
N ASP A 33 2.79 6.81 15.65
CA ASP A 33 1.41 6.78 15.22
C ASP A 33 0.52 5.98 16.18
N VAL A 34 1.09 5.06 16.97
CA VAL A 34 0.30 4.31 17.96
C VAL A 34 -0.34 5.25 18.97
N GLY A 35 0.35 6.31 19.39
CA GLY A 35 -0.24 7.35 20.24
C GLY A 35 -1.42 8.07 19.57
N ILE A 36 -1.32 8.30 18.25
CA ILE A 36 -2.39 8.88 17.44
C ILE A 36 -3.59 7.92 17.40
N TRP A 37 -3.37 6.62 17.19
CA TRP A 37 -4.42 5.60 17.17
C TRP A 37 -5.14 5.48 18.51
N LEU A 38 -4.40 5.54 19.62
CA LEU A 38 -4.98 5.53 20.96
C LEU A 38 -5.91 6.72 21.17
N SER A 39 -5.47 7.92 20.78
CA SER A 39 -6.31 9.13 20.80
C SER A 39 -7.55 8.97 19.93
N TRP A 40 -7.40 8.38 18.74
CA TRP A 40 -8.53 8.16 17.84
C TRP A 40 -9.57 7.22 18.40
N VAL A 41 -9.15 6.12 19.03
CA VAL A 41 -10.09 5.20 19.69
C VAL A 41 -10.76 5.88 20.89
N ALA A 42 -10.02 6.67 21.67
CA ALA A 42 -10.59 7.42 22.79
C ALA A 42 -11.69 8.37 22.30
N ASN A 43 -11.46 9.11 21.22
CA ASN A 43 -12.45 10.04 20.67
C ASN A 43 -13.72 9.34 20.17
N VAL A 44 -13.59 8.25 19.40
CA VAL A 44 -14.78 7.54 18.87
C VAL A 44 -15.55 6.77 19.94
N THR A 45 -14.90 6.39 21.05
CA THR A 45 -15.58 5.75 22.19
C THR A 45 -16.23 6.78 23.13
N GLN A 46 -15.63 7.96 23.30
CA GLN A 46 -16.16 9.01 24.17
C GLN A 46 -17.29 9.84 23.52
N TYR A 47 -17.14 10.22 22.24
CA TYR A 47 -18.03 11.19 21.57
C TYR A 47 -18.96 10.55 20.54
N SER A 48 -19.06 9.22 20.44
CA SER A 48 -19.68 8.47 19.34
C SER A 48 -18.80 8.35 18.08
N LEU A 49 -19.16 7.42 17.20
CA LEU A 49 -18.42 7.13 15.98
C LEU A 49 -18.29 8.34 15.03
N VAL A 50 -19.39 9.08 14.81
CA VAL A 50 -19.42 10.16 13.79
C VAL A 50 -18.72 11.42 14.31
N GLU A 51 -19.06 11.86 15.52
CA GLU A 51 -18.44 13.04 16.13
C GLU A 51 -16.97 12.76 16.48
N GLY A 52 -16.64 11.57 17.01
CA GLY A 52 -15.26 11.18 17.25
C GLY A 52 -14.42 11.11 15.97
N TYR A 53 -14.99 10.64 14.85
CA TYR A 53 -14.33 10.69 13.55
C TYR A 53 -14.02 12.13 13.12
N ALA A 54 -14.95 13.06 13.32
CA ALA A 54 -14.74 14.48 13.05
C ALA A 54 -13.67 15.11 13.94
N LEU A 55 -13.68 14.82 15.24
CA LEU A 55 -12.70 15.33 16.20
C LEU A 55 -11.28 14.82 15.94
N ASN A 56 -11.15 13.62 15.36
CA ASN A 56 -9.83 13.06 15.03
C ASN A 56 -9.07 13.91 14.02
N GLY A 57 -9.75 14.69 13.16
CA GLY A 57 -9.11 15.48 12.10
C GLY A 57 -8.21 14.63 11.20
N ALA A 58 -8.50 13.34 11.10
CA ALA A 58 -7.65 12.32 10.50
C ALA A 58 -7.55 12.45 8.98
N ASP A 59 -6.44 12.06 8.38
CA ASP A 59 -6.32 11.86 6.93
C ASP A 59 -6.79 10.47 6.46
N TYR A 60 -7.52 9.74 7.32
CA TYR A 60 -8.07 8.43 7.02
C TYR A 60 -9.56 8.49 6.65
N PRO A 61 -10.02 7.60 5.77
CA PRO A 61 -11.44 7.46 5.50
C PRO A 61 -12.19 6.82 6.68
N PRO A 62 -13.54 6.96 6.71
CA PRO A 62 -14.33 6.73 7.91
C PRO A 62 -14.32 5.28 8.43
N PHE A 63 -14.09 4.27 7.58
CA PHE A 63 -14.14 2.88 8.05
C PHE A 63 -12.94 2.51 8.91
N SER A 64 -11.82 3.23 8.82
CA SER A 64 -10.75 3.07 9.82
C SER A 64 -11.22 3.46 11.22
N SER A 65 -11.97 4.55 11.35
CA SER A 65 -12.58 4.94 12.63
C SER A 65 -13.68 3.99 13.08
N LEU A 66 -14.45 3.42 12.14
CA LEU A 66 -15.42 2.36 12.46
C LEU A 66 -14.75 1.12 13.05
N ILE A 67 -13.61 0.70 12.51
CA ILE A 67 -12.85 -0.43 13.06
C ILE A 67 -12.34 -0.09 14.46
N LEU A 68 -11.72 1.08 14.63
CA LEU A 68 -11.21 1.54 15.92
C LEU A 68 -12.31 1.70 16.99
N PHE A 69 -13.50 2.12 16.58
CA PHE A 69 -14.69 2.19 17.45
C PHE A 69 -15.02 0.82 18.04
N TRP A 70 -15.06 -0.23 17.22
CA TRP A 70 -15.29 -1.59 17.69
C TRP A 70 -14.14 -2.12 18.54
N VAL A 71 -12.90 -1.83 18.18
CA VAL A 71 -11.72 -2.19 19.01
C VAL A 71 -11.85 -1.60 20.40
N GLY A 72 -12.19 -0.32 20.52
CA GLY A 72 -12.38 0.35 21.82
C GLY A 72 -13.54 -0.23 22.64
N HIS A 73 -14.69 -0.50 22.01
CA HIS A 73 -15.84 -1.10 22.70
C HIS A 73 -15.55 -2.51 23.22
N ILE A 74 -14.86 -3.33 22.41
CA ILE A 74 -14.45 -4.68 22.82
C ILE A 74 -13.40 -4.59 23.95
N ALA A 75 -12.43 -3.68 23.85
CA ALA A 75 -11.44 -3.46 24.90
C ALA A 75 -12.09 -3.11 26.24
N ASN A 76 -13.01 -2.15 26.24
CA ASN A 76 -13.75 -1.73 27.43
C ASN A 76 -14.60 -2.87 28.01
N SER A 77 -15.25 -3.67 27.16
CA SER A 77 -16.09 -4.79 27.58
C SER A 77 -15.30 -5.95 28.18
N LEU A 78 -14.06 -6.17 27.69
CA LEU A 78 -13.17 -7.23 28.17
C LEU A 78 -12.18 -6.75 29.23
N HIS A 79 -12.22 -5.48 29.61
CA HIS A 79 -11.24 -4.83 30.49
C HIS A 79 -9.78 -5.04 30.03
N VAL A 80 -9.56 -4.96 28.72
CA VAL A 80 -8.23 -5.08 28.10
C VAL A 80 -7.67 -3.69 27.84
N ASP A 81 -6.38 -3.51 28.10
CA ASP A 81 -5.67 -2.28 27.76
C ASP A 81 -5.83 -1.92 26.26
N LEU A 82 -6.01 -0.65 25.96
CA LEU A 82 -6.36 -0.20 24.62
C LEU A 82 -5.21 -0.40 23.62
N PHE A 83 -3.95 -0.26 24.05
CA PHE A 83 -2.79 -0.55 23.21
C PHE A 83 -2.76 -2.04 22.86
N LEU A 84 -2.96 -2.92 23.83
CA LEU A 84 -3.07 -4.36 23.58
C LEU A 84 -4.25 -4.69 22.66
N ALA A 85 -5.40 -4.05 22.85
CA ALA A 85 -6.58 -4.27 22.01
C ALA A 85 -6.31 -3.93 20.53
N ILE A 86 -5.59 -2.82 20.27
CA ILE A 86 -5.13 -2.48 18.91
C ILE A 86 -4.15 -3.52 18.39
N LYS A 87 -3.18 -3.97 19.18
CA LYS A 87 -2.23 -5.03 18.75
C LYS A 87 -2.95 -6.34 18.41
N TYR A 88 -3.93 -6.74 19.23
CA TYR A 88 -4.76 -7.91 18.96
C TYR A 88 -5.56 -7.76 17.67
N SER A 89 -6.20 -6.60 17.43
CA SER A 89 -6.97 -6.40 16.20
C SER A 89 -6.09 -6.41 14.95
N LEU A 90 -4.85 -5.88 15.05
CA LEU A 90 -3.86 -5.96 13.97
C LEU A 90 -3.42 -7.40 13.72
N LEU A 91 -3.13 -8.20 14.76
CA LEU A 91 -2.78 -9.61 14.62
C LEU A 91 -3.91 -10.42 14.00
N VAL A 92 -5.14 -10.24 14.47
CA VAL A 92 -6.33 -10.92 13.94
C VAL A 92 -6.50 -10.58 12.46
N THR A 93 -6.33 -9.31 12.09
CA THR A 93 -6.42 -8.87 10.70
C THR A 93 -5.29 -9.43 9.84
N LEU A 94 -4.06 -9.51 10.35
CA LEU A 94 -2.93 -10.14 9.66
C LEU A 94 -3.20 -11.65 9.43
N CYS A 95 -3.74 -12.34 10.42
CA CYS A 95 -4.14 -13.74 10.29
C CYS A 95 -5.27 -13.91 9.26
N ALA A 96 -6.31 -13.07 9.32
CA ALA A 96 -7.39 -13.07 8.35
C ALA A 96 -6.86 -12.79 6.92
N THR A 97 -5.94 -11.85 6.79
CA THR A 97 -5.24 -11.54 5.52
C THR A 97 -4.56 -12.78 4.95
N SER A 98 -3.78 -13.50 5.76
CA SER A 98 -3.11 -14.74 5.34
C SER A 98 -4.10 -15.86 5.01
N ILE A 99 -5.16 -16.02 5.79
CA ILE A 99 -6.20 -17.03 5.56
C ILE A 99 -6.90 -16.79 4.22
N VAL A 100 -7.36 -15.57 3.97
CA VAL A 100 -8.03 -15.20 2.71
C VAL A 100 -7.08 -15.36 1.53
N PHE A 101 -5.82 -14.93 1.67
CA PHE A 101 -4.81 -15.11 0.63
C PHE A 101 -4.50 -16.59 0.34
N TYR A 102 -4.41 -17.44 1.36
CA TYR A 102 -4.24 -18.88 1.20
C TYR A 102 -5.44 -19.51 0.49
N PHE A 103 -6.68 -19.16 0.87
CA PHE A 103 -7.87 -19.70 0.22
C PHE A 103 -7.98 -19.30 -1.24
N TRP A 104 -7.52 -18.10 -1.59
CA TRP A 104 -7.41 -17.66 -2.97
C TRP A 104 -6.33 -18.44 -3.74
N THR A 105 -5.09 -18.43 -3.25
CA THR A 105 -3.91 -18.84 -4.02
C THR A 105 -3.59 -20.33 -3.89
N ARG A 106 -4.02 -20.96 -2.80
CA ARG A 106 -3.67 -22.33 -2.38
C ARG A 106 -2.16 -22.59 -2.27
N GLN A 107 -1.37 -21.52 -2.08
CA GLN A 107 0.09 -21.57 -1.99
C GLN A 107 0.56 -21.26 -0.56
N LEU A 108 0.78 -22.30 0.24
CA LEU A 108 1.15 -22.16 1.66
C LEU A 108 2.43 -21.35 1.83
N LEU A 109 3.52 -21.70 1.13
CA LEU A 109 4.79 -21.00 1.25
C LEU A 109 4.69 -19.51 0.88
N LEU A 110 4.00 -19.19 -0.23
CA LEU A 110 3.79 -17.79 -0.62
C LEU A 110 2.93 -17.04 0.40
N THR A 111 1.96 -17.71 1.02
CA THR A 111 1.15 -17.13 2.10
C THR A 111 2.00 -16.80 3.32
N ILE A 112 2.91 -17.71 3.71
CA ILE A 112 3.82 -17.47 4.84
C ILE A 112 4.76 -16.30 4.53
N MET A 113 5.32 -16.25 3.32
CA MET A 113 6.15 -15.12 2.88
C MET A 113 5.36 -13.81 2.89
N PHE A 114 4.10 -13.83 2.44
CA PHE A 114 3.21 -12.68 2.48
C PHE A 114 2.87 -12.26 3.90
N HIS A 115 2.65 -13.20 4.81
CA HIS A 115 2.46 -12.91 6.23
C HIS A 115 3.67 -12.18 6.81
N PHE A 116 4.88 -12.72 6.63
CA PHE A 116 6.10 -12.09 7.12
C PHE A 116 6.38 -10.74 6.45
N ALA A 117 6.04 -10.59 5.17
CA ALA A 117 6.18 -9.30 4.49
C ALA A 117 5.37 -8.19 5.16
N LEU A 118 4.20 -8.50 5.72
CA LEU A 118 3.31 -7.51 6.34
C LEU A 118 3.42 -7.46 7.88
N LEU A 119 4.06 -8.45 8.50
CA LEU A 119 4.13 -8.62 9.95
C LEU A 119 4.74 -7.39 10.65
N LEU A 120 5.89 -6.92 10.15
CA LEU A 120 6.61 -5.82 10.78
C LEU A 120 5.80 -4.53 10.76
N SER A 121 5.22 -4.17 9.61
CA SER A 121 4.37 -2.98 9.47
C SER A 121 3.13 -3.07 10.37
N SER A 122 2.45 -4.21 10.35
CA SER A 122 1.20 -4.39 11.09
C SER A 122 1.45 -4.56 12.59
N VAL A 123 1.75 -5.78 13.05
CA VAL A 123 1.84 -6.10 14.48
C VAL A 123 3.09 -5.47 15.11
N GLY A 124 4.22 -5.48 14.41
CA GLY A 124 5.47 -4.91 14.92
C GLY A 124 5.35 -3.41 15.20
N LEU A 125 5.03 -2.64 14.18
CA LEU A 125 5.06 -1.19 14.21
C LEU A 125 3.70 -0.52 14.49
N GLY A 126 2.60 -1.29 14.45
CA GLY A 126 1.29 -0.78 14.82
C GLY A 126 0.57 0.01 13.72
N TYR A 127 0.94 -0.15 12.44
CA TYR A 127 0.25 0.55 11.36
C TYR A 127 -1.13 -0.06 11.06
N LEU A 128 -2.12 0.81 10.84
CA LEU A 128 -3.51 0.41 10.53
C LEU A 128 -3.69 -0.08 9.08
N ASP A 129 -2.64 0.01 8.25
CA ASP A 129 -2.60 -0.41 6.85
C ASP A 129 -3.15 -1.83 6.63
N ILE A 130 -2.94 -2.74 7.58
CA ILE A 130 -3.38 -4.12 7.43
C ILE A 130 -4.91 -4.27 7.33
N TYR A 131 -5.69 -3.31 7.87
CA TYR A 131 -7.16 -3.38 7.90
C TYR A 131 -7.82 -3.44 6.53
N PHE A 132 -7.26 -2.79 5.50
CA PHE A 132 -7.86 -2.82 4.17
C PHE A 132 -7.46 -4.05 3.34
N VAL A 133 -6.42 -4.80 3.76
CA VAL A 133 -5.81 -5.86 2.95
C VAL A 133 -6.72 -7.07 2.72
N PRO A 134 -7.46 -7.62 3.71
CA PRO A 134 -8.40 -8.71 3.47
C PRO A 134 -9.43 -8.36 2.39
N TRP A 135 -9.96 -7.14 2.43
CA TRP A 135 -10.93 -6.61 1.47
C TRP A 135 -10.31 -6.43 0.08
N LEU A 136 -9.06 -5.96 0.03
CA LEU A 136 -8.34 -5.84 -1.23
C LEU A 136 -8.07 -7.20 -1.88
N ILE A 137 -7.65 -8.21 -1.10
CA ILE A 137 -7.46 -9.58 -1.59
C ILE A 137 -8.78 -10.12 -2.14
N PHE A 138 -9.86 -9.97 -1.38
CA PHE A 138 -11.17 -10.46 -1.77
C PHE A 138 -11.69 -9.75 -3.04
N ALA A 139 -11.43 -8.44 -3.17
CA ALA A 139 -11.70 -7.71 -4.39
C ALA A 139 -10.97 -8.35 -5.59
N PHE A 140 -9.64 -8.46 -5.55
CA PHE A 140 -8.86 -8.98 -6.67
C PHE A 140 -9.18 -10.45 -7.01
N TRP A 141 -9.47 -11.29 -6.01
CA TRP A 141 -10.03 -12.62 -6.24
C TRP A 141 -11.37 -12.55 -7.01
N ALA A 142 -12.29 -11.68 -6.59
CA ALA A 142 -13.57 -11.50 -7.26
C ALA A 142 -13.39 -11.00 -8.70
N LEU A 143 -12.45 -10.07 -8.93
CA LEU A 143 -12.13 -9.59 -10.27
C LEU A 143 -11.60 -10.72 -11.16
N GLN A 144 -10.67 -11.53 -10.66
CA GLN A 144 -10.14 -12.69 -11.38
C GLN A 144 -11.25 -13.69 -11.76
N LYS A 145 -12.28 -13.82 -10.91
CA LYS A 145 -13.46 -14.67 -11.17
C LYS A 145 -14.56 -13.95 -11.97
N ASN A 146 -14.29 -12.78 -12.53
CA ASN A 146 -15.25 -11.96 -13.27
C ASN A 146 -16.52 -11.64 -12.45
N ARG A 147 -16.41 -11.47 -11.13
CA ARG A 147 -17.51 -11.07 -10.23
C ARG A 147 -17.45 -9.57 -9.92
N TRP A 148 -17.85 -8.74 -10.88
CA TRP A 148 -17.61 -7.29 -10.84
C TRP A 148 -18.29 -6.57 -9.67
N LEU A 149 -19.55 -6.94 -9.36
CA LEU A 149 -20.26 -6.36 -8.21
C LEU A 149 -19.50 -6.61 -6.90
N LEU A 150 -19.04 -7.84 -6.69
CA LEU A 150 -18.32 -8.21 -5.48
C LEU A 150 -16.95 -7.54 -5.40
N PHE A 151 -16.24 -7.46 -6.54
CA PHE A 151 -15.02 -6.67 -6.65
C PHE A 151 -15.25 -5.23 -6.22
N THR A 152 -16.26 -4.58 -6.79
CA THR A 152 -16.55 -3.16 -6.53
C THR A 152 -16.90 -2.92 -5.08
N LEU A 153 -17.81 -3.71 -4.50
CA LEU A 153 -18.16 -3.57 -3.08
C LEU A 153 -16.93 -3.73 -2.18
N SER A 154 -16.08 -4.72 -2.47
CA SER A 154 -14.91 -5.02 -1.65
C SER A 154 -13.79 -3.98 -1.81
N LEU A 155 -13.55 -3.50 -3.04
CA LEU A 155 -12.60 -2.42 -3.30
C LEU A 155 -13.08 -1.09 -2.69
N SER A 156 -14.38 -0.78 -2.77
CA SER A 156 -14.95 0.41 -2.13
C SER A 156 -14.79 0.36 -0.61
N ILE A 157 -15.01 -0.80 0.03
CA ILE A 157 -14.72 -0.97 1.46
C ILE A 157 -13.23 -0.76 1.75
N ALA A 158 -12.34 -1.34 0.94
CA ALA A 158 -10.89 -1.15 1.10
C ALA A 158 -10.48 0.33 0.99
N ILE A 159 -11.03 1.07 0.02
CA ILE A 159 -10.81 2.51 -0.15
C ILE A 159 -11.34 3.30 1.05
N LEU A 160 -12.52 2.93 1.58
CA LEU A 160 -13.12 3.56 2.76
C LEU A 160 -12.39 3.21 4.07
N ILE A 161 -11.49 2.23 4.06
CA ILE A 161 -10.55 1.97 5.16
C ILE A 161 -9.24 2.75 4.94
N LYS A 162 -8.67 2.73 3.72
CA LYS A 162 -7.44 3.46 3.39
C LYS A 162 -7.43 3.99 1.96
N TRP A 163 -7.20 5.30 1.81
CA TRP A 163 -7.21 6.00 0.52
C TRP A 163 -6.17 5.48 -0.48
N GLN A 164 -5.06 4.87 -0.02
CA GLN A 164 -3.98 4.42 -0.89
C GLN A 164 -4.42 3.44 -1.99
N ALA A 165 -5.55 2.74 -1.82
CA ALA A 165 -6.11 1.89 -2.88
C ALA A 165 -6.54 2.68 -4.13
N LEU A 166 -6.71 4.00 -4.03
CA LEU A 166 -6.98 4.88 -5.17
C LEU A 166 -5.80 4.99 -6.13
N ILE A 167 -4.56 4.72 -5.68
CA ILE A 167 -3.35 4.84 -6.50
C ILE A 167 -3.40 3.94 -7.74
N PHE A 168 -4.02 2.75 -7.64
CA PHE A 168 -4.14 1.83 -8.79
C PHE A 168 -5.53 1.85 -9.46
N LEU A 169 -6.46 2.67 -8.95
CA LEU A 169 -7.83 2.74 -9.48
C LEU A 169 -7.88 3.14 -10.98
N PRO A 170 -7.04 4.05 -11.51
CA PRO A 170 -7.04 4.36 -12.93
C PRO A 170 -6.82 3.12 -13.83
N PHE A 171 -5.93 2.21 -13.42
CA PHE A 171 -5.69 0.96 -14.16
C PHE A 171 -6.91 0.02 -14.08
N VAL A 172 -7.56 -0.07 -12.93
CA VAL A 172 -8.80 -0.86 -12.76
C VAL A 172 -9.93 -0.32 -13.64
N CYS A 173 -10.14 1.00 -13.66
CA CYS A 173 -11.16 1.64 -14.48
C CYS A 173 -10.95 1.32 -15.96
N LEU A 174 -9.71 1.45 -16.45
CA LEU A 174 -9.38 1.13 -17.83
C LEU A 174 -9.49 -0.37 -18.13
N TYR A 175 -9.17 -1.23 -17.16
CA TYR A 175 -9.35 -2.67 -17.29
C TYR A 175 -10.82 -3.05 -17.53
N PHE A 176 -11.79 -2.40 -16.87
CA PHE A 176 -13.20 -2.68 -17.12
C PHE A 176 -13.70 -2.28 -18.51
N LEU A 177 -13.08 -1.26 -19.11
CA LEU A 177 -13.42 -0.86 -20.47
C LEU A 177 -13.06 -1.94 -21.50
N GLN A 178 -12.06 -2.80 -21.21
CA GLN A 178 -11.59 -3.86 -22.10
C GLN A 178 -11.23 -3.34 -23.52
N ILE A 179 -10.79 -2.09 -23.61
CA ILE A 179 -10.40 -1.45 -24.87
C ILE A 179 -8.89 -1.60 -25.04
N ASP A 180 -8.50 -2.32 -26.08
CA ASP A 180 -7.09 -2.42 -26.52
C ASP A 180 -6.84 -1.64 -27.82
N ARG A 181 -7.91 -1.34 -28.56
CA ARG A 181 -7.87 -0.56 -29.81
C ARG A 181 -9.01 0.45 -29.85
N PRO A 182 -8.81 1.66 -30.40
CA PRO A 182 -9.87 2.66 -30.51
C PRO A 182 -11.15 2.16 -31.19
N THR A 183 -11.02 1.23 -32.15
CA THR A 183 -12.16 0.64 -32.87
C THR A 183 -13.09 -0.23 -32.02
N GLN A 184 -12.67 -0.64 -30.82
CA GLN A 184 -13.43 -1.52 -29.93
C GLN A 184 -14.41 -0.79 -29.01
N TRP A 185 -14.56 0.53 -29.11
CA TRP A 185 -15.43 1.32 -28.21
C TRP A 185 -16.90 0.83 -28.17
N ARG A 186 -17.41 0.24 -29.25
CA ARG A 186 -18.76 -0.34 -29.30
C ARG A 186 -18.92 -1.63 -28.50
N SER A 187 -17.82 -2.29 -28.15
CA SER A 187 -17.82 -3.55 -27.39
C SER A 187 -17.76 -3.35 -25.87
N ILE A 188 -17.72 -2.10 -25.41
CA ILE A 188 -17.69 -1.77 -23.98
C ILE A 188 -18.97 -2.33 -23.33
N PRO A 189 -18.86 -3.13 -22.25
CA PRO A 189 -20.01 -3.71 -21.56
C PRO A 189 -20.68 -2.67 -20.65
N LEU A 190 -21.17 -1.57 -21.23
CA LEU A 190 -21.64 -0.38 -20.51
C LEU A 190 -22.70 -0.69 -19.45
N ARG A 191 -23.68 -1.54 -19.79
CA ARG A 191 -24.71 -1.99 -18.82
C ARG A 191 -24.07 -2.63 -17.59
N ARG A 192 -23.06 -3.48 -17.80
CA ARG A 192 -22.37 -4.17 -16.70
C ARG A 192 -21.56 -3.20 -15.86
N ILE A 193 -20.86 -2.25 -16.50
CA ILE A 193 -20.10 -1.20 -15.82
C ILE A 193 -21.05 -0.35 -14.95
N VAL A 194 -22.16 0.13 -15.51
CA VAL A 194 -23.12 0.96 -14.78
C VAL A 194 -23.67 0.23 -13.55
N TRP A 195 -24.21 -0.98 -13.73
CA TRP A 195 -24.92 -1.69 -12.68
C TRP A 195 -24.03 -2.44 -11.68
N GLN A 196 -22.84 -2.89 -12.09
CA GLN A 196 -21.96 -3.70 -11.24
C GLN A 196 -20.73 -2.94 -10.75
N VAL A 197 -20.40 -1.77 -11.33
CA VAL A 197 -19.23 -0.98 -10.94
C VAL A 197 -19.63 0.42 -10.46
N PHE A 198 -20.30 1.21 -11.30
CA PHE A 198 -20.59 2.60 -10.97
C PHE A 198 -21.62 2.74 -9.84
N ILE A 199 -22.81 2.15 -10.00
CA ILE A 199 -23.90 2.29 -9.02
C ILE A 199 -23.49 1.77 -7.63
N PRO A 200 -22.89 0.58 -7.47
CA PRO A 200 -22.47 0.10 -6.15
C PRO A 200 -21.39 0.98 -5.50
N ALA A 201 -20.40 1.43 -6.27
CA ALA A 201 -19.34 2.31 -5.76
C ALA A 201 -19.89 3.66 -5.29
N VAL A 202 -20.73 4.29 -6.12
CA VAL A 202 -21.38 5.57 -5.79
C VAL A 202 -22.30 5.41 -4.59
N THR A 203 -23.07 4.31 -4.52
CA THR A 203 -23.95 4.03 -3.39
C THR A 203 -23.17 3.97 -2.08
N LEU A 204 -22.06 3.23 -2.02
CA LEU A 204 -21.22 3.16 -0.82
C LEU A 204 -20.57 4.51 -0.48
N ALA A 205 -20.10 5.26 -1.48
CA ALA A 205 -19.53 6.59 -1.27
C ALA A 205 -20.57 7.58 -0.72
N VAL A 206 -21.78 7.58 -1.29
CA VAL A 206 -22.90 8.41 -0.82
C VAL A 206 -23.33 8.01 0.59
N LEU A 207 -23.44 6.71 0.89
CA LEU A 207 -23.77 6.26 2.24
C LEU A 207 -22.71 6.70 3.26
N ALA A 208 -21.42 6.62 2.91
CA ALA A 208 -20.35 7.13 3.77
C ALA A 208 -20.46 8.65 3.98
N LEU A 209 -20.74 9.42 2.92
CA LEU A 209 -20.93 10.87 3.00
C LEU A 209 -22.18 11.27 3.81
N VAL A 210 -23.29 10.56 3.64
CA VAL A 210 -24.53 10.82 4.37
C VAL A 210 -24.36 10.53 5.86
N TRP A 211 -23.62 9.47 6.20
CA TRP A 211 -23.47 9.07 7.60
C TRP A 211 -22.38 9.84 8.34
N PHE A 212 -21.20 10.04 7.73
CA PHE A 212 -20.06 10.71 8.35
C PHE A 212 -19.96 12.20 7.99
N GLY A 213 -20.82 12.69 7.10
CA GLY A 213 -20.91 14.10 6.74
C GLY A 213 -19.75 14.60 5.88
N PRO A 214 -19.52 15.93 5.84
CA PRO A 214 -18.49 16.55 5.01
C PRO A 214 -17.07 16.17 5.43
N GLU A 215 -16.89 15.63 6.62
CA GLU A 215 -15.57 15.27 7.12
C GLU A 215 -14.88 14.22 6.27
N VAL A 216 -15.62 13.34 5.60
CA VAL A 216 -15.06 12.37 4.63
C VAL A 216 -14.29 13.10 3.52
N ILE A 217 -14.81 14.24 3.05
CA ILE A 217 -14.18 15.07 2.02
C ILE A 217 -12.94 15.77 2.61
N ASN A 218 -13.07 16.34 3.82
CA ASN A 218 -11.95 17.00 4.49
C ASN A 218 -10.79 16.04 4.75
N ALA A 219 -11.07 14.81 5.19
CA ALA A 219 -10.09 13.77 5.37
C ALA A 219 -9.37 13.41 4.07
N PHE A 220 -10.12 13.31 2.96
CA PHE A 220 -9.52 13.09 1.64
C PHE A 220 -8.64 14.26 1.19
N LEU A 221 -9.07 15.50 1.43
CA LEU A 221 -8.28 16.69 1.13
C LEU A 221 -6.98 16.73 1.96
N ARG A 222 -7.04 16.43 3.26
CA ARG A 222 -5.85 16.31 4.11
C ARG A 222 -4.91 15.21 3.61
N ALA A 223 -5.43 14.04 3.24
CA ALA A 223 -4.61 12.94 2.72
C ALA A 223 -3.89 13.28 1.41
N THR A 224 -4.50 14.12 0.56
CA THR A 224 -3.96 14.46 -0.76
C THR A 224 -3.08 15.71 -0.74
N THR A 225 -3.27 16.62 0.22
CA THR A 225 -2.59 17.92 0.24
C THR A 225 -1.78 18.22 1.49
N GLY A 226 -2.02 17.54 2.62
CA GLY A 226 -1.45 17.87 3.93
C GLY A 226 -0.02 17.39 4.19
N HIS A 227 0.47 16.43 3.39
CA HIS A 227 1.80 15.84 3.58
C HIS A 227 2.85 16.58 2.77
N HIS A 228 3.51 17.53 3.41
CA HIS A 228 4.50 18.45 2.79
C HIS A 228 5.95 17.96 2.90
N TYR A 229 6.17 16.68 3.10
CA TYR A 229 7.52 16.14 3.25
C TYR A 229 8.16 15.91 1.88
N LEU A 230 9.47 16.17 1.78
CA LEU A 230 10.26 15.70 0.64
C LEU A 230 10.28 14.16 0.64
N SER A 231 10.67 13.58 1.76
CA SER A 231 10.53 12.17 2.11
C SER A 231 10.39 12.07 3.62
N ALA A 232 9.36 11.36 4.10
CA ALA A 232 9.13 11.12 5.52
C ALA A 232 9.67 9.74 5.87
N ASN A 233 10.99 9.63 6.07
CA ASN A 233 11.67 8.35 6.36
C ASN A 233 11.40 7.26 5.31
N ALA A 234 11.19 7.62 4.05
CA ALA A 234 11.04 6.64 2.98
C ALA A 234 12.36 6.45 2.25
N LEU A 235 12.90 5.22 2.18
CA LEU A 235 14.11 4.89 1.41
C LEU A 235 13.85 4.91 -0.11
N ASN A 236 13.61 6.11 -0.65
CA ASN A 236 13.26 6.41 -2.03
C ASN A 236 14.19 7.46 -2.65
N MET A 237 13.89 7.90 -3.89
CA MET A 237 14.73 8.90 -4.58
C MET A 237 14.76 10.24 -3.84
N ASN A 238 13.66 10.63 -3.20
CA ASN A 238 13.56 11.88 -2.46
C ASN A 238 14.41 11.87 -1.18
N TRP A 239 14.70 10.70 -0.60
CA TRP A 239 15.66 10.58 0.49
C TRP A 239 17.10 10.82 0.05
N ILE A 240 17.46 10.43 -1.18
CA ILE A 240 18.77 10.75 -1.78
C ILE A 240 18.87 12.27 -1.96
N ILE A 241 17.82 12.92 -2.46
CA ILE A 241 17.76 14.38 -2.58
C ILE A 241 17.89 15.03 -1.21
N THR A 242 17.21 14.51 -0.19
CA THR A 242 17.31 14.98 1.21
C THR A 242 18.76 14.97 1.69
N TYR A 243 19.49 13.87 1.47
CA TYR A 243 20.91 13.77 1.81
C TYR A 243 21.78 14.79 1.06
N ILE A 244 21.56 14.97 -0.25
CA ILE A 244 22.29 15.95 -1.07
C ILE A 244 22.07 17.37 -0.52
N LEU A 245 20.83 17.72 -0.19
CA LEU A 245 20.50 19.06 0.35
C LEU A 245 21.18 19.33 1.69
N HIS A 246 21.17 18.38 2.63
CA HIS A 246 21.89 18.52 3.90
C HIS A 246 23.41 18.59 3.71
N THR A 247 23.96 17.86 2.74
CA THR A 247 25.41 17.80 2.50
C THR A 247 25.93 19.08 1.86
N PHE A 248 25.24 19.59 0.84
CA PHE A 248 25.73 20.71 0.03
C PHE A 248 25.12 22.07 0.40
N LEU A 249 23.95 22.08 1.05
CA LEU A 249 23.26 23.29 1.50
C LEU A 249 22.91 23.24 3.01
N PRO A 250 23.87 22.92 3.90
CA PRO A 250 23.60 22.74 5.33
C PRO A 250 23.09 24.02 6.02
N THR A 251 23.39 25.20 5.48
CA THR A 251 22.88 26.48 6.02
C THR A 251 21.38 26.66 5.83
N LEU A 252 20.81 26.03 4.79
CA LEU A 252 19.38 26.10 4.48
C LEU A 252 18.58 24.95 5.09
N TYR A 253 19.18 23.75 5.14
CA TYR A 253 18.48 22.52 5.53
C TYR A 253 18.98 21.91 6.84
N GLY A 254 20.05 22.43 7.43
CA GLY A 254 20.69 21.88 8.62
C GLY A 254 21.75 20.82 8.28
N VAL A 255 22.62 20.52 9.24
CA VAL A 255 23.72 19.55 9.08
C VAL A 255 23.26 18.12 9.40
N ASP A 256 22.28 17.96 10.29
CA ASP A 256 21.73 16.65 10.64
C ASP A 256 20.73 16.19 9.59
N MET A 257 20.84 14.94 9.15
CA MET A 257 19.86 14.34 8.25
C MET A 257 18.51 14.22 8.95
N LYS A 258 17.55 15.07 8.58
CA LYS A 258 16.20 15.13 9.15
C LYS A 258 15.17 15.20 8.04
N ILE A 259 13.91 14.97 8.39
CA ILE A 259 12.79 15.12 7.45
C ILE A 259 12.71 16.59 7.01
N ILE A 260 12.81 16.83 5.71
CA ILE A 260 12.63 18.16 5.13
C ILE A 260 11.14 18.39 4.84
N GLN A 261 10.59 19.43 5.45
CA GLN A 261 9.28 19.97 5.09
C GLN A 261 9.46 21.01 3.98
N LEU A 262 8.74 20.83 2.87
CA LEU A 262 8.75 21.74 1.73
C LEU A 262 7.39 22.45 1.61
N PRO A 263 7.35 23.79 1.67
CA PRO A 263 6.14 24.52 1.31
C PRO A 263 5.66 24.12 -0.09
N GLN A 264 4.35 24.07 -0.32
CA GLN A 264 3.81 23.76 -1.65
C GLN A 264 4.30 24.73 -2.75
N THR A 265 4.66 25.96 -2.36
CA THR A 265 5.20 27.00 -3.23
C THR A 265 6.68 26.80 -3.59
N ALA A 266 7.37 25.86 -2.94
CA ALA A 266 8.77 25.59 -3.24
C ALA A 266 8.91 25.02 -4.65
N VAL A 267 9.85 25.58 -5.42
CA VAL A 267 10.15 25.11 -6.79
C VAL A 267 10.50 23.62 -6.78
N LEU A 268 11.30 23.17 -5.80
CA LEU A 268 11.68 21.76 -5.67
C LEU A 268 10.47 20.84 -5.48
N TYR A 269 9.48 21.23 -4.66
CA TYR A 269 8.26 20.46 -4.46
C TYR A 269 7.50 20.27 -5.79
N THR A 270 7.34 21.36 -6.55
CA THR A 270 6.69 21.34 -7.87
C THR A 270 7.44 20.46 -8.87
N VAL A 271 8.77 20.57 -8.91
CA VAL A 271 9.61 19.75 -9.80
C VAL A 271 9.43 18.26 -9.53
N ILE A 272 9.54 17.84 -8.26
CA ILE A 272 9.42 16.42 -7.88
C ILE A 272 8.01 15.91 -8.17
N LYS A 273 6.98 16.72 -7.86
CA LYS A 273 5.59 16.35 -8.15
C LYS A 273 5.38 16.13 -9.65
N ASN A 274 5.94 16.99 -10.50
CA ASN A 274 5.87 16.85 -11.96
C ASN A 274 6.62 15.62 -12.46
N VAL A 275 7.80 15.30 -11.91
CA VAL A 275 8.53 14.07 -12.24
C VAL A 275 7.67 12.83 -11.95
N PHE A 276 7.05 12.77 -10.78
CA PHE A 276 6.10 11.71 -10.46
C PHE A 276 4.91 11.66 -11.43
N ILE A 277 4.25 12.80 -11.69
CA ILE A 277 3.08 12.87 -12.59
C ILE A 277 3.47 12.36 -13.99
N ILE A 278 4.62 12.78 -14.53
CA ILE A 278 5.11 12.32 -15.83
C ILE A 278 5.35 10.81 -15.81
N ALA A 279 6.10 10.30 -14.84
CA ALA A 279 6.39 8.86 -14.73
C ALA A 279 5.11 8.01 -14.61
N TYR A 280 4.20 8.39 -13.71
CA TYR A 280 2.93 7.71 -13.53
C TYR A 280 2.05 7.78 -14.79
N THR A 281 1.99 8.95 -15.44
CA THR A 281 1.24 9.13 -16.69
C THR A 281 1.80 8.27 -17.81
N LEU A 282 3.13 8.15 -17.94
CA LEU A 282 3.75 7.27 -18.93
C LEU A 282 3.38 5.81 -18.68
N VAL A 283 3.38 5.35 -17.42
CA VAL A 283 2.92 3.99 -17.05
C VAL A 283 1.45 3.80 -17.40
N PHE A 284 0.60 4.77 -17.10
CA PHE A 284 -0.82 4.74 -17.44
C PHE A 284 -1.07 4.71 -18.96
N LEU A 285 -0.42 5.59 -19.72
CA LEU A 285 -0.50 5.62 -21.18
C LEU A 285 -0.01 4.31 -21.78
N LYS A 286 1.07 3.73 -21.25
CA LYS A 286 1.54 2.42 -21.68
C LYS A 286 0.49 1.34 -21.41
N PHE A 287 -0.15 1.36 -20.25
CA PHE A 287 -1.25 0.44 -19.94
C PHE A 287 -2.43 0.59 -20.92
N CYS A 288 -2.72 1.81 -21.39
CA CYS A 288 -3.71 2.04 -22.44
C CYS A 288 -3.40 1.27 -23.74
N LEU A 289 -2.12 1.10 -24.07
CA LEU A 289 -1.65 0.52 -25.32
C LEU A 289 -1.47 -1.01 -25.27
N VAL A 290 -1.41 -1.62 -24.09
CA VAL A 290 -1.27 -3.08 -23.94
C VAL A 290 -2.61 -3.76 -23.78
N LYS A 291 -2.65 -5.08 -24.01
CA LYS A 291 -3.85 -5.90 -23.79
C LYS A 291 -4.32 -5.81 -22.34
N LYS A 292 -5.60 -5.56 -22.08
CA LYS A 292 -6.20 -5.51 -20.72
C LYS A 292 -6.36 -6.90 -20.09
N THR A 293 -5.25 -7.62 -19.90
CA THR A 293 -5.21 -8.87 -19.14
C THR A 293 -5.12 -8.60 -17.64
N TYR A 294 -5.53 -9.58 -16.83
CA TYR A 294 -5.46 -9.48 -15.36
C TYR A 294 -4.00 -9.36 -14.86
N GLU A 295 -3.07 -10.05 -15.53
CA GLU A 295 -1.64 -9.92 -15.28
C GLU A 295 -1.13 -8.50 -15.56
N ASN A 296 -1.47 -7.93 -16.73
CA ASN A 296 -1.07 -6.57 -17.06
C ASN A 296 -1.67 -5.56 -16.07
N LEU A 297 -2.94 -5.72 -15.68
CA LEU A 297 -3.52 -4.87 -14.63
C LEU A 297 -2.63 -4.86 -13.37
N LEU A 298 -2.20 -6.03 -12.90
CA LEU A 298 -1.35 -6.13 -11.72
C LEU A 298 0.06 -5.56 -11.96
N VAL A 299 0.72 -5.88 -13.06
CA VAL A 299 2.05 -5.35 -13.40
C VAL A 299 2.06 -3.82 -13.39
N TYR A 300 1.11 -3.20 -14.09
CA TYR A 300 1.03 -1.74 -14.18
C TYR A 300 0.54 -1.10 -12.88
N SER A 301 -0.29 -1.80 -12.09
CA SER A 301 -0.68 -1.34 -10.74
C SER A 301 0.49 -1.37 -9.76
N VAL A 302 1.34 -2.41 -9.79
CA VAL A 302 2.59 -2.47 -9.02
C VAL A 302 3.51 -1.34 -9.45
N LEU A 303 3.72 -1.17 -10.76
CA LEU A 303 4.62 -0.14 -11.27
C LEU A 303 4.15 1.28 -10.93
N GLY A 304 2.86 1.57 -11.07
CA GLY A 304 2.28 2.86 -10.70
C GLY A 304 2.36 3.14 -9.20
N SER A 305 2.13 2.11 -8.37
CA SER A 305 2.26 2.21 -6.90
C SER A 305 3.71 2.41 -6.46
N SER A 306 4.65 1.71 -7.11
CA SER A 306 6.08 1.91 -6.87
C SER A 306 6.54 3.28 -7.35
N ALA A 307 6.04 3.80 -8.47
CA ALA A 307 6.34 5.15 -8.94
C ALA A 307 5.86 6.21 -7.93
N TYR A 308 4.68 6.01 -7.33
CA TYR A 308 4.20 6.84 -6.22
C TYR A 308 5.19 6.81 -5.05
N PHE A 309 5.57 5.64 -4.54
CA PHE A 309 6.52 5.54 -3.43
C PHE A 309 7.89 6.15 -3.76
N MET A 310 8.40 5.91 -4.97
CA MET A 310 9.77 6.24 -5.34
C MET A 310 9.99 7.70 -5.70
N MET A 311 8.98 8.36 -6.29
CA MET A 311 9.13 9.69 -6.91
C MET A 311 8.21 10.76 -6.32
N ASN A 312 7.12 10.41 -5.64
CA ASN A 312 6.19 11.42 -5.13
C ASN A 312 6.66 12.03 -3.78
N THR A 313 6.32 13.29 -3.56
CA THR A 313 6.44 13.95 -2.25
C THR A 313 5.38 13.43 -1.26
N GLY A 314 5.62 13.63 0.03
CA GLY A 314 4.71 13.21 1.10
C GLY A 314 4.65 11.69 1.30
N THR A 315 5.69 10.97 0.88
CA THR A 315 5.78 9.52 1.03
C THR A 315 6.41 9.15 2.37
N HIS A 316 5.74 8.24 3.10
CA HIS A 316 6.19 7.71 4.39
C HIS A 316 6.87 6.35 4.23
N GLU A 317 7.59 5.92 5.26
CA GLU A 317 8.30 4.63 5.32
C GLU A 317 7.44 3.41 4.93
N ASN A 318 6.14 3.46 5.24
CA ASN A 318 5.19 2.37 5.03
C ASN A 318 4.47 2.47 3.66
N HIS A 319 4.68 3.51 2.86
CA HIS A 319 3.92 3.70 1.62
C HIS A 319 4.23 2.67 0.51
N LEU A 320 5.34 1.93 0.60
CA LEU A 320 5.63 0.81 -0.32
C LEU A 320 4.69 -0.39 -0.12
N PHE A 321 3.94 -0.42 1.00
CA PHE A 321 3.03 -1.49 1.40
C PHE A 321 2.04 -1.92 0.31
N ILE A 322 1.41 -0.97 -0.38
CA ILE A 322 0.45 -1.31 -1.44
C ILE A 322 1.12 -2.00 -2.64
N ALA A 323 2.34 -1.59 -3.01
CA ALA A 323 3.08 -2.23 -4.10
C ALA A 323 3.49 -3.66 -3.72
N VAL A 324 3.87 -3.91 -2.46
CA VAL A 324 4.17 -5.25 -1.93
C VAL A 324 2.95 -6.17 -2.03
N ILE A 325 1.76 -5.68 -1.68
CA ILE A 325 0.52 -6.46 -1.77
C ILE A 325 0.20 -6.80 -3.23
N LEU A 326 0.23 -5.82 -4.12
CA LEU A 326 -0.04 -6.06 -5.54
C LEU A 326 1.01 -6.99 -6.18
N ALA A 327 2.27 -6.89 -5.75
CA ALA A 327 3.34 -7.77 -6.21
C ALA A 327 3.14 -9.21 -5.70
N SER A 328 2.60 -9.41 -4.49
CA SER A 328 2.26 -10.75 -3.98
C SER A 328 1.12 -11.38 -4.78
N PHE A 329 0.14 -10.57 -5.22
CA PHE A 329 -0.95 -11.03 -6.07
C PHE A 329 -0.40 -11.50 -7.42
N LEU A 330 0.48 -10.70 -8.02
CA LEU A 330 1.15 -11.02 -9.27
C LEU A 330 2.00 -12.30 -9.14
N ALA A 331 2.80 -12.42 -8.07
CA ALA A 331 3.62 -13.59 -7.77
C ALA A 331 2.80 -14.88 -7.54
N ALA A 332 1.55 -14.74 -7.08
CA ALA A 332 0.64 -15.87 -6.89
C ALA A 332 0.09 -16.42 -8.22
N ILE A 333 -0.14 -15.54 -9.20
CA ILE A 333 -0.70 -15.91 -10.51
C ILE A 333 0.42 -16.34 -11.46
N GLN A 334 1.59 -15.71 -11.35
CA GLN A 334 2.72 -15.90 -12.23
C GLN A 334 4.02 -16.06 -11.42
N THR A 335 4.57 -17.27 -11.42
CA THR A 335 5.72 -17.65 -10.58
C THR A 335 6.99 -16.87 -10.88
N HIS A 336 7.17 -16.41 -12.12
CA HIS A 336 8.35 -15.63 -12.53
C HIS A 336 8.39 -14.22 -11.92
N TYR A 337 7.30 -13.71 -11.34
CA TYR A 337 7.29 -12.46 -10.57
C TYR A 337 7.53 -12.64 -9.07
N ARG A 338 7.76 -13.87 -8.57
CA ARG A 338 8.12 -14.09 -7.16
C ARG A 338 9.35 -13.29 -6.72
N PRO A 339 10.43 -13.16 -7.52
CA PRO A 339 11.55 -12.30 -7.16
C PRO A 339 11.16 -10.84 -6.96
N LEU A 340 10.25 -10.29 -7.79
CA LEU A 340 9.75 -8.92 -7.63
C LEU A 340 9.04 -8.74 -6.29
N PHE A 341 8.18 -9.69 -5.90
CA PHE A 341 7.52 -9.66 -4.59
C PHE A 341 8.52 -9.73 -3.44
N ILE A 342 9.49 -10.65 -3.50
CA ILE A 342 10.53 -10.80 -2.46
C ILE A 342 11.32 -9.49 -2.31
N ILE A 343 11.79 -8.93 -3.43
CA ILE A 343 12.57 -7.69 -3.42
C ILE A 343 11.74 -6.55 -2.85
N ALA A 344 10.49 -6.36 -3.29
CA ALA A 344 9.63 -5.31 -2.77
C ALA A 344 9.36 -5.49 -1.26
N ALA A 345 9.11 -6.71 -0.81
CA ALA A 345 8.89 -7.03 0.61
C ALA A 345 10.14 -6.73 1.45
N LEU A 346 11.33 -7.11 0.97
CA LEU A 346 12.60 -6.79 1.62
C LEU A 346 12.84 -5.28 1.65
N SER A 347 12.67 -4.57 0.54
CA SER A 347 12.80 -3.11 0.48
C SER A 347 11.90 -2.42 1.50
N MET A 348 10.65 -2.86 1.65
CA MET A 348 9.73 -2.30 2.66
C MET A 348 10.17 -2.63 4.08
N ASN A 349 10.50 -3.90 4.37
CA ASN A 349 10.86 -4.30 5.73
C ASN A 349 12.20 -3.72 6.17
N ILE A 350 13.17 -3.57 5.27
CA ILE A 350 14.44 -2.89 5.53
C ILE A 350 14.21 -1.40 5.80
N ASN A 351 13.33 -0.75 5.02
CA ASN A 351 12.93 0.64 5.25
C ASN A 351 12.40 0.84 6.68
N LEU A 352 11.40 0.03 7.05
CA LEU A 352 10.82 0.04 8.39
C LEU A 352 11.84 -0.30 9.48
N ALA A 353 12.69 -1.31 9.26
CA ALA A 353 13.69 -1.74 10.22
C ALA A 353 14.73 -0.64 10.50
N ILE A 354 15.26 -0.01 9.46
CA ILE A 354 16.29 1.02 9.60
C ILE A 354 15.79 2.22 10.40
N PHE A 355 14.55 2.66 10.18
CA PHE A 355 14.03 3.85 10.85
C PHE A 355 13.46 3.60 12.26
N TYR A 356 13.02 2.38 12.59
CA TYR A 356 12.35 2.11 13.88
C TYR A 356 13.06 1.11 14.79
N PHE A 357 14.04 0.34 14.30
CA PHE A 357 14.77 -0.64 15.10
C PHE A 357 16.24 -0.32 15.32
N GLY A 358 16.75 0.82 14.86
CA GLY A 358 18.11 1.23 15.21
C GLY A 358 18.38 2.72 15.16
N THR A 359 18.76 3.27 16.32
CA THR A 359 19.59 4.47 16.38
C THR A 359 20.96 4.23 15.72
N LEU A 360 21.46 2.99 15.80
CA LEU A 360 22.70 2.53 15.14
C LEU A 360 22.60 2.65 13.62
N PHE A 361 21.57 2.08 12.98
CA PHE A 361 21.48 2.01 11.50
C PHE A 361 21.33 3.36 10.79
N VAL A 362 20.69 4.35 11.43
CA VAL A 362 20.57 5.71 10.84
C VAL A 362 21.92 6.44 10.87
N THR A 363 22.74 6.20 11.91
CA THR A 363 24.07 6.79 12.04
C THR A 363 25.19 5.97 11.38
N ASP A 364 24.94 4.68 11.14
CA ASP A 364 25.91 3.76 10.56
C ASP A 364 26.15 4.07 9.09
N LYS A 365 27.41 3.95 8.68
CA LYS A 365 27.87 4.22 7.31
C LYS A 365 28.28 2.93 6.63
N ILE A 366 27.97 2.83 5.33
CA ILE A 366 28.56 1.84 4.43
C ILE A 366 29.62 2.60 3.61
N GLY A 367 30.87 2.53 4.07
CA GLY A 367 31.96 3.37 3.55
C GLY A 367 31.69 4.86 3.83
N PRO A 368 31.69 5.75 2.81
CA PRO A 368 31.43 7.17 3.03
C PRO A 368 29.94 7.52 3.14
N LEU A 369 29.02 6.63 2.75
CA LEU A 369 27.59 6.93 2.65
C LEU A 369 26.83 6.45 3.90
N PRO A 370 25.86 7.22 4.40
CA PRO A 370 24.90 6.71 5.39
C PRO A 370 24.16 5.49 4.85
N MET A 371 23.89 4.50 5.71
CA MET A 371 23.21 3.26 5.32
C MET A 371 21.85 3.53 4.67
N THR A 372 21.08 4.50 5.19
CA THR A 372 19.80 4.92 4.60
C THR A 372 19.96 5.38 3.15
N VAL A 373 21.01 6.13 2.83
CA VAL A 373 21.26 6.60 1.45
C VAL A 373 21.65 5.43 0.54
N ALA A 374 22.47 4.49 1.02
CA ALA A 374 22.85 3.31 0.26
C ALA A 374 21.63 2.44 -0.12
N PHE A 375 20.71 2.19 0.83
CA PHE A 375 19.49 1.44 0.54
C PHE A 375 18.49 2.24 -0.31
N ALA A 376 18.40 3.56 -0.14
CA ALA A 376 17.60 4.40 -1.03
C ALA A 376 18.10 4.36 -2.49
N LEU A 377 19.42 4.36 -2.69
CA LEU A 377 20.05 4.16 -4.00
C LEU A 377 19.73 2.78 -4.57
N LEU A 378 19.87 1.73 -3.77
CA LEU A 378 19.54 0.36 -4.18
C LEU A 378 18.08 0.23 -4.61
N ASN A 379 17.14 0.73 -3.81
CA ASN A 379 15.71 0.76 -4.15
C ASN A 379 15.45 1.55 -5.43
N SER A 380 16.16 2.66 -5.63
CA SER A 380 16.07 3.49 -6.84
C SER A 380 16.53 2.74 -8.09
N VAL A 381 17.66 2.03 -8.01
CA VAL A 381 18.16 1.21 -9.12
C VAL A 381 17.19 0.07 -9.44
N ILE A 382 16.72 -0.66 -8.43
CA ILE A 382 15.75 -1.75 -8.60
C ILE A 382 14.48 -1.24 -9.27
N PHE A 383 13.93 -0.11 -8.79
CA PHE A 383 12.75 0.50 -9.38
C PHE A 383 12.98 0.91 -10.83
N LEU A 384 14.10 1.59 -11.13
CA LEU A 384 14.41 2.03 -12.49
C LEU A 384 14.60 0.85 -13.45
N LEU A 385 15.22 -0.25 -13.00
CA LEU A 385 15.34 -1.48 -13.80
C LEU A 385 13.97 -2.09 -14.08
N PHE A 386 13.10 -2.19 -13.06
CA PHE A 386 11.74 -2.71 -13.24
C PHE A 386 10.91 -1.81 -14.16
N TYR A 387 10.97 -0.49 -13.95
CA TYR A 387 10.32 0.52 -14.78
C TYR A 387 10.80 0.40 -16.24
N TYR A 388 12.11 0.39 -16.47
CA TYR A 388 12.69 0.25 -17.80
C TYR A 388 12.25 -1.07 -18.46
N PHE A 389 12.30 -2.19 -17.74
CA PHE A 389 11.90 -3.49 -18.27
C PHE A 389 10.43 -3.50 -18.72
N VAL A 390 9.50 -3.08 -17.87
CA VAL A 390 8.06 -3.04 -18.21
C VAL A 390 7.80 -2.09 -19.38
N MET A 391 8.43 -0.92 -19.38
CA MET A 391 8.22 0.08 -20.43
C MET A 391 8.83 -0.34 -21.78
N SER A 392 9.94 -1.09 -21.77
CA SER A 392 10.68 -1.54 -22.97
C SER A 392 10.15 -2.83 -23.59
N GLN A 393 9.53 -3.73 -22.83
CA GLN A 393 9.02 -5.05 -23.28
C GLN A 393 8.09 -4.97 -24.51
N ASP A 394 7.44 -3.83 -24.73
CA ASP A 394 6.65 -3.58 -25.94
C ASP A 394 7.17 -2.42 -26.82
N PHE A 395 8.14 -1.61 -26.37
CA PHE A 395 8.63 -0.48 -27.19
C PHE A 395 9.36 -0.98 -28.44
N ILE A 396 10.21 -2.01 -28.30
CA ILE A 396 10.96 -2.59 -29.43
C ILE A 396 10.01 -3.28 -30.43
N LYS A 397 8.95 -3.94 -29.95
CA LYS A 397 7.96 -4.59 -30.81
C LYS A 397 7.02 -3.59 -31.48
N THR A 398 6.59 -2.54 -30.77
CA THR A 398 5.67 -1.51 -31.27
C THR A 398 6.36 -0.52 -32.21
N VAL A 399 7.60 -0.10 -31.94
CA VAL A 399 8.40 0.72 -32.88
C VAL A 399 8.66 -0.04 -34.18
N LYS A 400 9.02 -1.33 -34.11
CA LYS A 400 9.18 -2.17 -35.31
C LYS A 400 7.89 -2.28 -36.12
N LYS A 401 6.74 -2.36 -35.45
CA LYS A 401 5.44 -2.49 -36.12
C LYS A 401 4.94 -1.18 -36.74
N LEU A 402 5.28 -0.04 -36.13
CA LEU A 402 4.98 1.30 -36.66
C LEU A 402 5.94 1.74 -37.78
N TRP A 403 7.12 1.15 -37.87
CA TRP A 403 8.05 1.34 -39.00
C TRP A 403 7.79 0.43 -40.21
N GLN A 404 6.89 -0.55 -40.06
CA GLN A 404 6.51 -1.51 -41.11
C GLN A 404 5.12 -1.21 -41.71
N GLN A 405 4.47 -0.14 -41.27
CA GLN A 405 3.25 0.45 -41.83
C GLN A 405 3.62 1.81 -42.40
#